data_AF-A0A855RS91-F1
#
_entry.id   AF-A0A855RS91-F1
#
_cell.length_a   1.000
_cell.length_b   1.000
_cell.length_c   1.000
_cell.angle_alpha   90.00
_cell.angle_beta   90.00
_cell.angle_gamma   90.00
#
_symmetry.space_group_name_H-M   'P 1'
#
loop_
_entity.id
_entity.type
_entity.pdbx_description
1 polymer ?
#
loop_
_entity_poly.entity_id
_entity_poly.type
_entity_poly.pdbx_seq_one_letter_code
_entity_poly.pdbx_strand_id
1 'polypeptide(L)'
;MSVKVSHITHVSNLNNIIAEGCLWSDAKRIELNVENQNIGYDHIKMRRLKHPVTVAAGGYIGDYVPFNFCPRSVMLYVIHQGHENYHGGQEQILHLISDVDTIRATNSDCFFTDIHADLAFAEQIDDFQRIDELDPRKIHAKYWKEYKEEKQAEFLAHQSVSWNCIRQIGVKTPELAEQVKKIIALSNHQPEVVIKPEWYY
;
A
#
# COMPACT_ATOMS: atom_id res chain seq x y z
N MET A 1 10.64 17.71 3.82
CA MET A 1 10.57 16.75 2.69
C MET A 1 9.39 15.84 3.01
N SER A 2 8.44 15.65 2.08
CA SER A 2 7.30 14.77 2.36
C SER A 2 7.72 13.29 2.36
N VAL A 3 7.18 12.50 3.29
CA VAL A 3 7.51 11.09 3.48
C VAL A 3 6.79 10.24 2.43
N LYS A 4 7.56 9.58 1.56
CA LYS A 4 7.00 8.73 0.49
C LYS A 4 6.42 7.44 1.04
N VAL A 5 5.32 7.00 0.43
CA VAL A 5 4.62 5.77 0.78
C VAL A 5 4.26 4.98 -0.48
N SER A 6 4.19 3.65 -0.36
CA SER A 6 3.97 2.73 -1.48
C SER A 6 2.89 1.69 -1.17
N HIS A 7 1.85 1.67 -1.99
CA HIS A 7 0.86 0.59 -2.01
C HIS A 7 1.20 -0.39 -3.14
N ILE A 8 1.21 -1.69 -2.85
CA ILE A 8 1.38 -2.72 -3.87
C ILE A 8 0.04 -3.30 -4.30
N THR A 9 -0.14 -3.48 -5.60
CA THR A 9 -1.36 -4.08 -6.16
C THR A 9 -1.04 -4.81 -7.47
N HIS A 10 -1.89 -5.76 -7.86
CA HIS A 10 -1.77 -6.41 -9.17
C HIS A 10 -2.23 -5.47 -10.30
N VAL A 11 -1.59 -5.53 -11.47
CA VAL A 11 -1.92 -4.68 -12.62
C VAL A 11 -3.38 -4.78 -13.07
N SER A 12 -4.02 -5.94 -12.91
CA SER A 12 -5.44 -6.12 -13.25
C SER A 12 -6.38 -5.24 -12.43
N ASN A 13 -5.96 -4.79 -11.25
CA ASN A 13 -6.76 -3.93 -10.36
C ASN A 13 -6.77 -2.48 -10.82
N LEU A 14 -5.85 -2.08 -11.70
CA LEU A 14 -5.63 -0.69 -12.07
C LEU A 14 -6.83 -0.07 -12.78
N ASN A 15 -7.50 -0.82 -13.67
CA ASN A 15 -8.71 -0.34 -14.35
C ASN A 15 -9.82 0.01 -13.34
N ASN A 16 -10.05 -0.84 -12.35
CA ASN A 16 -11.07 -0.60 -11.32
C ASN A 16 -10.68 0.59 -10.44
N ILE A 17 -9.41 0.70 -10.03
CA ILE A 17 -8.93 1.87 -9.26
C ILE A 17 -9.19 3.20 -10.01
N ILE A 18 -8.97 3.21 -11.32
CA ILE A 18 -9.20 4.39 -12.16
C ILE A 18 -10.69 4.67 -12.32
N ALA A 19 -11.50 3.65 -12.59
CA ALA A 19 -12.94 3.78 -12.79
C ALA A 19 -13.66 4.26 -11.53
N GLU A 20 -13.25 3.75 -10.36
CA GLU A 20 -13.75 4.18 -9.05
C GLU A 20 -13.19 5.55 -8.62
N GLY A 21 -12.12 6.01 -9.27
CA GLY A 21 -11.44 7.27 -8.92
C GLY A 21 -10.64 7.22 -7.61
N CYS A 22 -10.53 6.03 -6.98
CA CYS A 22 -9.79 5.83 -5.74
C CYS A 22 -9.37 4.38 -5.52
N LEU A 23 -8.40 4.19 -4.64
CA LEU A 23 -8.09 2.92 -3.99
C LEU A 23 -9.04 2.77 -2.80
N TRP A 24 -9.83 1.70 -2.78
CA TRP A 24 -10.68 1.35 -1.63
C TRP A 24 -9.93 0.51 -0.59
N SER A 25 -10.28 0.67 0.68
CA SER A 25 -9.88 -0.25 1.75
C SER A 25 -10.53 -1.63 1.53
N ASP A 26 -10.02 -2.66 2.20
CA ASP A 26 -10.56 -4.01 2.06
C ASP A 26 -12.04 -4.08 2.48
N ALA A 27 -12.41 -3.39 3.56
CA ALA A 27 -13.79 -3.31 4.02
C ALA A 27 -14.71 -2.66 2.98
N LYS A 28 -14.31 -1.49 2.43
CA LYS A 28 -15.09 -0.80 1.40
C LYS A 28 -15.19 -1.59 0.10
N ARG A 29 -14.10 -2.23 -0.32
CA ARG A 29 -14.10 -3.10 -1.49
C ARG A 29 -15.11 -4.24 -1.36
N ILE A 30 -15.19 -4.86 -0.19
CA ILE A 30 -16.17 -5.94 0.09
C ILE A 30 -17.59 -5.38 0.11
N GLU A 31 -17.82 -4.26 0.80
CA GLU A 31 -19.12 -3.58 0.88
C GLU A 31 -19.66 -3.24 -0.52
N LEU A 32 -18.80 -2.70 -1.39
CA LEU A 32 -19.15 -2.26 -2.74
C LEU A 32 -19.08 -3.37 -3.80
N ASN A 33 -18.70 -4.59 -3.41
CA ASN A 33 -18.49 -5.73 -4.30
C ASN A 33 -17.54 -5.42 -5.48
N VAL A 34 -16.47 -4.66 -5.21
CA VAL A 34 -15.46 -4.29 -6.22
C VAL A 34 -14.51 -5.47 -6.44
N GLU A 35 -14.44 -5.93 -7.69
CA GLU A 35 -13.51 -6.99 -8.10
C GLU A 35 -12.06 -6.55 -7.89
N ASN A 36 -11.26 -7.48 -7.34
CA ASN A 36 -9.86 -7.26 -7.05
C ASN A 36 -9.12 -8.58 -7.05
N GLN A 37 -8.04 -8.64 -7.82
CA GLN A 37 -7.03 -9.68 -7.70
C GLN A 37 -6.34 -9.50 -6.35
N ASN A 38 -6.69 -10.37 -5.40
CA ASN A 38 -6.00 -10.44 -4.13
C ASN A 38 -4.56 -10.95 -4.34
N ILE A 39 -3.60 -10.27 -3.72
CA ILE A 39 -2.18 -10.62 -3.70
C ILE A 39 -1.66 -10.86 -2.27
N GLY A 40 -2.51 -10.64 -1.26
CA GLY A 40 -2.22 -10.84 0.16
C GLY A 40 -2.80 -12.15 0.69
N TYR A 41 -2.38 -12.55 1.89
CA TYR A 41 -3.01 -13.69 2.57
C TYR A 41 -4.46 -13.38 2.98
N ASP A 42 -5.39 -14.27 2.65
CA ASP A 42 -6.80 -14.11 3.01
C ASP A 42 -6.98 -14.05 4.54
N HIS A 43 -6.29 -14.91 5.28
CA HIS A 43 -6.39 -14.96 6.73
C HIS A 43 -5.86 -13.67 7.42
N ILE A 44 -4.87 -13.00 6.81
CA ILE A 44 -4.37 -11.70 7.30
C ILE A 44 -5.43 -10.62 7.05
N LYS A 45 -5.97 -10.54 5.83
CA LYS A 45 -7.04 -9.58 5.49
C LYS A 45 -8.27 -9.76 6.39
N MET A 46 -8.69 -11.00 6.63
CA MET A 46 -9.81 -11.32 7.54
C MET A 46 -9.55 -10.92 8.99
N ARG A 47 -8.30 -10.98 9.46
CA ARG A 47 -7.92 -10.49 10.78
C ARG A 47 -7.96 -8.96 10.84
N ARG A 48 -7.46 -8.27 9.80
CA ARG A 48 -7.47 -6.79 9.70
C ARG A 48 -8.88 -6.22 9.76
N LEU A 49 -9.87 -6.90 9.15
CA LEU A 49 -11.29 -6.54 9.25
C LEU A 49 -11.88 -6.60 10.68
N LYS A 50 -11.12 -7.12 11.65
CA LYS A 50 -11.55 -7.26 13.06
C LYS A 50 -10.54 -6.67 14.05
N HIS A 51 -9.43 -6.11 13.57
CA HIS A 51 -8.38 -5.53 14.41
C HIS A 51 -8.73 -4.05 14.70
N PRO A 52 -9.08 -3.66 15.94
CA PRO A 52 -9.58 -2.32 16.22
C PRO A 52 -8.54 -1.22 15.99
N VAL A 53 -9.00 -0.07 15.50
CA VAL A 53 -8.24 1.17 15.45
C VAL A 53 -8.82 2.12 16.50
N THR A 54 -7.94 2.71 17.31
CA THR A 54 -8.31 3.56 18.46
C THR A 54 -7.95 5.03 18.28
N VAL A 55 -7.38 5.37 17.11
CA VAL A 55 -6.96 6.71 16.69
C VAL A 55 -7.64 7.10 15.38
N ALA A 56 -7.38 8.30 14.84
CA ALA A 56 -7.97 8.78 13.59
C ALA A 56 -9.51 8.60 13.56
N ALA A 57 -10.06 7.93 12.54
CA ALA A 57 -11.50 7.68 12.43
C ALA A 57 -12.00 6.46 13.26
N GLY A 58 -11.10 5.75 13.96
CA GLY A 58 -11.43 4.50 14.65
C GLY A 58 -11.76 3.37 13.68
N GLY A 59 -12.66 2.46 14.07
CA GLY A 59 -13.07 1.30 13.25
C GLY A 59 -12.08 0.15 13.37
N TYR A 60 -11.73 -0.46 12.24
CA TYR A 60 -10.78 -1.58 12.15
C TYR A 60 -9.70 -1.32 11.12
N ILE A 61 -8.55 -2.00 11.22
CA ILE A 61 -7.44 -1.84 10.26
C ILE A 61 -7.90 -2.11 8.81
N GLY A 62 -8.84 -3.05 8.61
CA GLY A 62 -9.42 -3.35 7.31
C GLY A 62 -10.23 -2.21 6.69
N ASP A 63 -10.61 -1.20 7.48
CA ASP A 63 -11.24 0.03 7.00
C ASP A 63 -10.23 1.01 6.37
N TYR A 64 -8.92 0.76 6.49
CA TYR A 64 -7.88 1.66 6.00
C TYR A 64 -7.14 1.07 4.80
N VAL A 65 -6.76 1.92 3.85
CA VAL A 65 -5.88 1.59 2.73
C VAL A 65 -4.43 1.57 3.23
N PRO A 66 -3.72 0.43 3.18
CA PRO A 66 -2.37 0.34 3.69
C PRO A 66 -1.33 0.82 2.66
N PHE A 67 -0.34 1.57 3.11
CA PHE A 67 0.86 1.88 2.36
C PHE A 67 2.11 1.55 3.19
N ASN A 68 3.07 0.90 2.56
CA ASN A 68 4.38 0.67 3.16
C ASN A 68 5.22 1.95 3.06
N PHE A 69 6.07 2.23 4.06
CA PHE A 69 7.08 3.29 3.97
C PHE A 69 8.26 2.94 3.04
N CYS A 70 8.29 1.73 2.48
CA CYS A 70 9.26 1.35 1.45
C CYS A 70 8.62 0.51 0.32
N PRO A 71 9.10 0.63 -0.94
CA PRO A 71 8.62 -0.21 -2.03
C PRO A 71 8.95 -1.70 -1.83
N ARG A 72 10.19 -2.03 -1.45
CA ARG A 72 10.65 -3.43 -1.28
C ARG A 72 10.17 -4.01 0.06
N SER A 73 8.86 -4.26 0.18
CA SER A 73 8.16 -4.65 1.41
C SER A 73 8.25 -6.15 1.71
N VAL A 74 7.98 -6.54 2.97
CA VAL A 74 7.92 -7.96 3.36
C VAL A 74 6.81 -8.70 2.63
N MET A 75 5.65 -8.06 2.41
CA MET A 75 4.57 -8.68 1.62
C MET A 75 4.99 -8.93 0.17
N LEU A 76 5.77 -8.04 -0.44
CA LEU A 76 6.32 -8.28 -1.79
C LEU A 76 7.28 -9.47 -1.83
N TYR A 77 8.09 -9.68 -0.77
CA TYR A 77 8.93 -10.88 -0.66
C TYR A 77 8.07 -12.15 -0.63
N VAL A 78 7.00 -12.15 0.18
CA VAL A 78 6.05 -13.27 0.26
C VAL A 78 5.44 -13.55 -1.12
N ILE A 79 5.00 -12.50 -1.82
CA ILE A 79 4.48 -12.60 -3.19
C ILE A 79 5.52 -13.20 -4.15
N HIS A 80 6.79 -12.79 -4.04
CA HIS A 80 7.87 -13.32 -4.86
C HIS A 80 8.14 -14.81 -4.60
N GLN A 81 8.06 -15.26 -3.35
CA GLN A 81 8.18 -16.69 -3.00
C GLN A 81 6.93 -17.50 -3.35
N GLY A 82 5.77 -16.84 -3.47
CA GLY A 82 4.47 -17.46 -3.67
C GLY A 82 3.85 -17.96 -2.37
N HIS A 83 2.53 -18.01 -2.32
CA HIS A 83 1.76 -18.55 -1.20
C HIS A 83 0.38 -19.04 -1.63
N GLU A 84 -0.35 -19.72 -0.74
CA GLU A 84 -1.60 -20.44 -1.05
C GLU A 84 -2.68 -19.60 -1.76
N ASN A 85 -2.77 -18.29 -1.50
CA ASN A 85 -3.78 -17.42 -2.11
C ASN A 85 -3.28 -16.71 -3.39
N TYR A 86 -1.98 -16.73 -3.66
CA TYR A 86 -1.40 -16.06 -4.83
C TYR A 86 -0.05 -16.67 -5.26
N HIS A 87 -0.01 -17.12 -6.52
CA HIS A 87 1.15 -17.79 -7.12
C HIS A 87 1.70 -17.05 -8.36
N GLY A 88 1.20 -15.86 -8.67
CA GLY A 88 1.58 -15.10 -9.88
C GLY A 88 2.94 -14.43 -9.82
N GLY A 89 3.65 -14.54 -8.68
CA GLY A 89 4.91 -13.84 -8.45
C GLY A 89 4.77 -12.31 -8.50
N GLN A 90 5.89 -11.63 -8.57
CA GLN A 90 5.93 -10.17 -8.50
C GLN A 90 5.97 -9.45 -9.86
N GLU A 91 5.96 -10.21 -10.97
CA GLU A 91 6.12 -9.62 -12.32
C GLU A 91 4.96 -8.72 -12.72
N GLN A 92 3.75 -8.98 -12.20
CA GLN A 92 2.53 -8.22 -12.48
C GLN A 92 2.14 -7.25 -11.36
N ILE A 93 3.04 -7.02 -10.41
CA ILE A 93 2.80 -6.13 -9.26
C ILE A 93 3.23 -4.71 -9.63
N LEU A 94 2.42 -3.75 -9.21
CA LEU A 94 2.65 -2.31 -9.33
C LEU A 94 2.97 -1.74 -7.95
N HIS A 95 3.85 -0.74 -7.91
CA HIS A 95 3.96 0.19 -6.78
C HIS A 95 3.21 1.48 -7.09
N LEU A 96 2.10 1.72 -6.40
CA LEU A 96 1.42 3.01 -6.43
C LEU A 96 2.07 3.92 -5.38
N ILE A 97 2.81 4.92 -5.84
CA ILE A 97 3.61 5.82 -5.00
C ILE A 97 2.85 7.11 -4.73
N SER A 98 2.81 7.49 -3.47
CA SER A 98 2.32 8.79 -3.01
C SER A 98 3.25 9.33 -1.91
N ASP A 99 2.81 10.37 -1.21
CA ASP A 99 3.41 10.79 0.05
C ASP A 99 2.33 11.15 1.08
N VAL A 100 2.74 11.12 2.36
CA VAL A 100 1.87 11.30 3.51
C VAL A 100 1.09 12.60 3.45
N ASP A 101 1.77 13.73 3.20
CA ASP A 101 1.13 15.06 3.17
C ASP A 101 0.02 15.15 2.12
N THR A 102 0.19 14.45 1.00
CA THR A 102 -0.74 14.54 -0.13
C THR A 102 -1.99 13.72 0.06
N ILE A 103 -1.84 12.54 0.64
CA ILE A 103 -3.01 11.75 1.03
C ILE A 103 -3.75 12.53 2.13
N ARG A 104 -3.02 13.03 3.14
CA ARG A 104 -3.61 13.78 4.26
C ARG A 104 -4.31 15.07 3.87
N ALA A 105 -3.85 15.74 2.81
CA ALA A 105 -4.51 16.92 2.28
C ALA A 105 -5.95 16.66 1.76
N THR A 106 -6.27 15.40 1.44
CA THR A 106 -7.61 14.99 0.95
C THR A 106 -8.32 14.00 1.87
N ASN A 107 -7.60 13.44 2.85
CA ASN A 107 -8.10 12.49 3.83
C ASN A 107 -7.42 12.74 5.18
N SER A 108 -8.08 13.47 6.07
CA SER A 108 -7.52 13.80 7.39
C SER A 108 -7.44 12.59 8.34
N ASP A 109 -8.22 11.55 8.06
CA ASP A 109 -8.38 10.38 8.92
C ASP A 109 -7.33 9.32 8.57
N CYS A 110 -6.07 9.68 8.84
CA CYS A 110 -4.93 8.80 8.64
C CYS A 110 -4.19 8.56 9.94
N PHE A 111 -3.52 7.42 10.03
CA PHE A 111 -2.54 7.14 11.08
C PHE A 111 -1.38 6.35 10.49
N PHE A 112 -0.33 6.14 11.27
CA PHE A 112 0.74 5.22 10.93
C PHE A 112 1.08 4.33 12.13
N THR A 113 1.81 3.26 11.86
CA THR A 113 2.33 2.36 12.89
C THR A 113 3.84 2.31 12.88
N ASP A 114 4.44 2.09 14.05
CA ASP A 114 5.89 1.95 14.23
C ASP A 114 6.43 0.60 13.74
N ILE A 115 5.56 -0.41 13.71
CA ILE A 115 5.80 -1.77 13.25
C ILE A 115 4.60 -2.30 12.45
N HIS A 116 4.60 -3.59 12.09
CA HIS A 116 3.47 -4.23 11.43
C HIS A 116 2.14 -4.02 12.17
N ALA A 117 1.19 -3.37 11.49
CA ALA A 117 -0.07 -2.94 12.10
C ALA A 117 -0.92 -4.07 12.71
N ASP A 118 -0.74 -5.31 12.25
CA ASP A 118 -1.46 -6.48 12.76
C ASP A 118 -0.99 -6.93 14.15
N LEU A 119 0.15 -6.44 14.64
CA LEU A 119 0.69 -6.80 15.95
C LEU A 119 -0.09 -6.10 17.06
N ALA A 120 -0.43 -6.84 18.12
CA ALA A 120 -1.21 -6.31 19.25
C ALA A 120 -0.50 -5.17 20.02
N PHE A 121 0.81 -5.04 19.85
CA PHE A 121 1.65 -4.02 20.48
C PHE A 121 2.17 -2.97 19.49
N ALA A 122 1.66 -2.97 18.25
CA ALA A 122 1.94 -1.88 17.32
C ALA A 122 1.31 -0.59 17.85
N GLU A 123 2.09 0.48 17.93
CA GLU A 123 1.54 1.78 18.29
C GLU A 123 0.78 2.33 17.10
N GLN A 124 -0.46 2.79 17.31
CA GLN A 124 -1.25 3.49 16.30
C GLN A 124 -1.11 4.99 16.54
N ILE A 125 -0.50 5.72 15.60
CA ILE A 125 -0.07 7.11 15.80
C ILE A 125 -0.74 8.00 14.75
N ASP A 126 -1.60 8.92 15.18
CA ASP A 126 -2.22 9.95 14.33
C ASP A 126 -1.58 11.35 14.51
N ASP A 127 -0.63 11.47 15.45
CA ASP A 127 0.28 12.63 15.53
C ASP A 127 1.45 12.48 14.56
N PHE A 128 1.29 13.06 13.36
CA PHE A 128 2.31 13.03 12.32
C PHE A 128 3.57 13.86 12.62
N GLN A 129 3.64 14.60 13.73
CA GLN A 129 4.92 15.18 14.18
C GLN A 129 5.90 14.10 14.62
N ARG A 130 5.39 12.91 14.96
CA ARG A 130 6.17 11.74 15.40
C ARG A 130 6.64 10.85 14.26
N ILE A 131 6.36 11.20 13.00
CA ILE A 131 6.73 10.34 11.86
C ILE A 131 8.25 10.13 11.75
N ASP A 132 9.04 11.07 12.27
CA ASP A 132 10.51 10.98 12.32
C ASP A 132 11.01 10.00 13.41
N GLU A 133 10.14 9.43 14.25
CA GLU A 133 10.48 8.33 15.17
C GLU A 133 10.72 7.00 14.44
N LEU A 134 10.18 6.86 13.23
CA LEU A 134 10.42 5.70 12.38
C LEU A 134 11.90 5.65 11.96
N ASP A 135 12.59 4.53 12.19
CA ASP A 135 14.00 4.40 11.77
C ASP A 135 14.09 4.05 10.26
N PRO A 136 14.50 5.00 9.39
CA PRO A 136 14.56 4.75 7.95
C PRO A 136 15.59 3.67 7.60
N ARG A 137 16.61 3.45 8.43
CA ARG A 137 17.63 2.42 8.17
C ARG A 137 17.04 1.02 8.29
N LYS A 138 16.10 0.83 9.23
CA LYS A 138 15.37 -0.43 9.42
C LYS A 138 14.33 -0.62 8.32
N ILE A 139 13.52 0.40 8.05
CA ILE A 139 12.45 0.37 7.04
C ILE A 139 13.02 0.07 5.64
N HIS A 140 14.09 0.76 5.26
CA HIS A 140 14.71 0.59 3.95
C HIS A 140 15.78 -0.51 3.90
N ALA A 141 15.95 -1.31 4.97
CA ALA A 141 16.90 -2.41 4.99
C ALA A 141 16.60 -3.42 3.87
N LYS A 142 17.66 -3.79 3.13
CA LYS A 142 17.59 -4.86 2.11
C LYS A 142 17.43 -6.24 2.77
N TYR A 143 18.19 -6.48 3.84
CA TYR A 143 18.07 -7.66 4.69
C TYR A 143 17.43 -7.24 6.01
N TRP A 144 16.24 -7.76 6.26
CA TRP A 144 15.33 -7.23 7.27
C TRP A 144 14.92 -8.26 8.31
N LYS A 145 15.60 -9.41 8.37
CA LYS A 145 15.28 -10.47 9.34
C LYS A 145 15.30 -9.96 10.79
N GLU A 146 16.24 -9.07 11.10
CA GLU A 146 16.40 -8.47 12.44
C GLU A 146 15.41 -7.34 12.73
N TYR A 147 14.87 -6.70 11.68
CA TYR A 147 13.99 -5.52 11.77
C TYR A 147 12.68 -5.75 11.02
N LYS A 148 12.19 -7.00 11.05
CA LYS A 148 11.10 -7.45 10.20
C LYS A 148 9.83 -6.66 10.48
N GLU A 149 9.56 -6.40 11.74
CA GLU A 149 8.32 -5.75 12.16
C GLU A 149 8.41 -4.24 11.90
N GLU A 150 9.53 -3.58 12.20
CA GLU A 150 9.74 -2.15 11.87
C GLU A 150 9.71 -1.91 10.35
N LYS A 151 10.23 -2.85 9.55
CA LYS A 151 10.12 -2.76 8.08
C LYS A 151 8.69 -2.77 7.57
N GLN A 152 7.79 -3.38 8.33
CA GLN A 152 6.37 -3.46 8.05
C GLN A 152 5.58 -2.33 8.72
N ALA A 153 6.23 -1.27 9.20
CA ALA A 153 5.55 -0.01 9.50
C ALA A 153 4.70 0.43 8.30
N GLU A 154 3.45 0.82 8.56
CA GLU A 154 2.48 1.20 7.54
C GLU A 154 1.94 2.59 7.81
N PHE A 155 1.68 3.34 6.73
CA PHE A 155 0.76 4.47 6.71
C PHE A 155 -0.63 3.96 6.30
N LEU A 156 -1.67 4.35 7.01
CA LEU A 156 -3.03 3.85 6.88
C LEU A 156 -3.99 5.01 6.69
N ALA A 157 -4.72 5.03 5.57
CA ALA A 157 -5.68 6.07 5.23
C ALA A 157 -7.12 5.55 5.23
N HIS A 158 -8.03 6.20 5.95
CA HIS A 158 -9.38 5.69 6.19
C HIS A 158 -10.21 5.61 4.90
N GLN A 159 -10.85 4.47 4.69
CA GLN A 159 -11.76 4.07 3.61
C GLN A 159 -11.20 4.11 2.19
N SER A 160 -10.58 5.22 1.78
CA SER A 160 -10.07 5.37 0.41
C SER A 160 -8.91 6.34 0.28
N VAL A 161 -8.17 6.19 -0.82
CA VAL A 161 -7.17 7.16 -1.29
C VAL A 161 -7.49 7.53 -2.73
N SER A 162 -7.67 8.82 -3.01
CA SER A 162 -7.98 9.28 -4.36
C SER A 162 -6.91 8.87 -5.35
N TRP A 163 -7.33 8.48 -6.56
CA TRP A 163 -6.42 8.22 -7.67
C TRP A 163 -5.50 9.42 -7.95
N ASN A 164 -6.01 10.64 -7.76
CA ASN A 164 -5.26 11.88 -7.95
C ASN A 164 -4.11 12.06 -6.94
N CYS A 165 -4.11 11.32 -5.83
CA CYS A 165 -3.00 11.32 -4.87
C CYS A 165 -1.82 10.48 -5.37
N ILE A 166 -2.01 9.57 -6.33
CA ILE A 166 -0.93 8.72 -6.82
C ILE A 166 -0.02 9.53 -7.72
N ARG A 167 1.25 9.68 -7.36
CA ARG A 167 2.22 10.49 -8.12
C ARG A 167 3.00 9.71 -9.14
N GLN A 168 3.35 8.47 -8.80
CA GLN A 168 4.16 7.61 -9.66
C GLN A 168 3.66 6.17 -9.58
N ILE A 169 3.81 5.44 -10.67
CA ILE A 169 3.59 3.99 -10.71
C ILE A 169 4.92 3.33 -11.01
N GLY A 170 5.46 2.61 -10.03
CA GLY A 170 6.67 1.80 -10.19
C GLY A 170 6.35 0.44 -10.76
N VAL A 171 7.07 0.04 -11.81
CA VAL A 171 6.95 -1.28 -12.44
C VAL A 171 8.30 -1.98 -12.53
N LYS A 172 8.31 -3.30 -12.62
CA LYS A 172 9.55 -4.07 -12.69
C LYS A 172 10.21 -4.03 -14.06
N THR A 173 9.42 -4.07 -15.13
CA THR A 173 9.92 -4.25 -16.51
C THR A 173 9.40 -3.17 -17.47
N PRO A 174 10.10 -2.93 -18.59
CA PRO A 174 9.61 -2.06 -19.66
C PRO A 174 8.27 -2.52 -20.25
N GLU A 175 8.05 -3.82 -20.39
CA GLU A 175 6.82 -4.39 -20.96
C GLU A 175 5.60 -4.04 -20.10
N LEU A 176 5.72 -4.18 -18.78
CA LEU A 176 4.67 -3.79 -17.85
C LEU A 176 4.49 -2.26 -17.84
N ALA A 177 5.56 -1.48 -18.01
CA ALA A 177 5.45 -0.02 -18.12
C ALA A 177 4.56 0.39 -19.30
N GLU A 178 4.77 -0.22 -20.46
CA GLU A 178 3.95 0.05 -21.66
C GLU A 178 2.50 -0.40 -21.48
N GLN A 179 2.27 -1.53 -20.79
CA GLN A 179 0.91 -1.96 -20.43
C GLN A 179 0.22 -0.93 -19.52
N VAL A 180 0.89 -0.48 -18.46
CA VAL A 180 0.34 0.50 -17.50
C VAL A 180 0.06 1.83 -18.19
N LYS A 181 0.99 2.33 -19.02
CA LYS A 181 0.79 3.56 -19.78
C LYS A 181 -0.46 3.50 -20.66
N LYS A 182 -0.73 2.36 -21.31
CA LYS A 182 -1.95 2.16 -22.10
C LYS A 182 -3.21 2.20 -21.23
N ILE A 183 -3.17 1.62 -20.04
CA ILE A 183 -4.30 1.62 -19.09
C ILE A 183 -4.61 3.05 -18.64
N ILE A 184 -3.60 3.83 -18.25
CA ILE A 184 -3.81 5.19 -17.72
C ILE A 184 -4.05 6.25 -18.80
N ALA A 185 -3.77 5.97 -20.08
CA ALA A 185 -3.83 6.96 -21.16
C ALA A 185 -5.20 7.63 -21.34
N LEU A 186 -6.29 6.95 -20.95
CA LEU A 186 -7.65 7.47 -21.02
C LEU A 186 -8.14 8.13 -19.73
N SER A 187 -7.33 8.08 -18.66
CA SER A 187 -7.66 8.69 -17.38
C SER A 187 -7.25 10.17 -17.36
N ASN A 188 -8.01 10.99 -16.62
CA ASN A 188 -7.71 12.42 -16.46
C ASN A 188 -6.38 12.64 -15.73
N HIS A 189 -6.09 11.79 -14.74
CA HIS A 189 -4.85 11.85 -13.97
C HIS A 189 -3.92 10.71 -14.37
N GLN A 190 -2.73 11.06 -14.86
CA GLN A 190 -1.77 10.13 -15.46
C GLN A 190 -0.45 10.20 -14.68
N PRO A 191 -0.30 9.42 -13.59
CA PRO A 191 0.93 9.39 -12.83
C PRO A 191 2.13 8.98 -13.70
N GLU A 192 3.31 9.47 -13.36
CA GLU A 192 4.54 9.07 -14.06
C GLU A 192 4.79 7.56 -13.87
N VAL A 193 4.96 6.83 -14.96
CA VAL A 193 5.30 5.40 -14.92
C VAL A 193 6.81 5.25 -14.96
N VAL A 194 7.39 4.68 -13.90
CA VAL A 194 8.85 4.52 -13.73
C VAL A 194 9.24 3.05 -13.68
N ILE A 195 10.28 2.68 -14.42
CA ILE A 195 10.83 1.32 -14.41
C ILE A 195 11.86 1.23 -13.28
N LYS A 196 11.55 0.42 -12.27
CA LYS A 196 12.27 0.36 -10.99
C LYS A 196 12.49 -1.08 -10.52
N PRO A 197 13.28 -1.89 -11.26
CA PRO A 197 13.55 -3.27 -10.87
C PRO A 197 14.17 -3.41 -9.48
N GLU A 198 14.88 -2.37 -8.99
CA GLU A 198 15.47 -2.35 -7.64
C GLU A 198 14.43 -2.37 -6.50
N TRP A 199 13.17 -2.03 -6.78
CA TRP A 199 12.07 -2.10 -5.82
C TRP A 199 11.54 -3.53 -5.61
N TYR A 200 11.87 -4.47 -6.49
CA TYR A 200 11.37 -5.85 -6.53
C TYR A 200 12.42 -6.86 -6.06
N TYR A 201 11.99 -8.02 -5.56
CA TYR A 201 12.89 -9.03 -4.99
C TYR A 201 13.82 -9.69 -6.00
#